data_AF-A0A381UX39-F1
#
_entry.id   AF-A0A381UX39-F1
#
_cell.length_a   1.000
_cell.length_b   1.000
_cell.length_c   1.000
_cell.angle_alpha   90.00
_cell.angle_beta   90.00
_cell.angle_gamma   90.00
#
_symmetry.space_group_name_H-M   'P 1'
#
loop_
_entity.id
_entity.type
_entity.pdbx_description
1 polymer ?
#
loop_
_entity_poly.entity_id
_entity_poly.type
_entity_poly.pdbx_seq_one_letter_code
_entity_poly.pdbx_strand_id
1 'polypeptide(L)'
;MKLYLAMILLLTNTAYGAEQTEHGWDEDDCRKIEEAAGFYIIAATLATEASGKAKDEGNTEEEERNFDWALKFMEMSENYSTVYATFCQS
;
A
#
# COMPACT_ATOMS: atom_id res chain seq x y z
N MET A 1 -44.21 -1.55 -3.78
CA MET A 1 -43.66 -0.55 -4.72
C MET A 1 -42.49 0.25 -4.14
N LYS A 2 -42.52 0.69 -2.87
CA LYS A 2 -41.38 1.39 -2.24
C LYS A 2 -40.09 0.55 -2.08
N LEU A 3 -40.20 -0.78 -1.87
CA LEU A 3 -39.02 -1.66 -1.77
C LEU A 3 -38.31 -1.94 -3.11
N TYR A 4 -39.04 -1.91 -4.24
CA TYR A 4 -38.44 -2.18 -5.56
C TYR A 4 -37.58 -1.01 -6.04
N LEU A 5 -37.98 0.24 -5.73
CA LEU A 5 -37.16 1.43 -6.00
C LEU A 5 -35.86 1.45 -5.18
N ALA A 6 -35.87 0.94 -3.95
CA ALA A 6 -34.68 0.86 -3.11
C ALA A 6 -33.66 -0.17 -3.63
N MET A 7 -34.10 -1.29 -4.22
CA MET A 7 -33.21 -2.27 -4.84
C MET A 7 -32.61 -1.78 -6.17
N ILE A 8 -33.35 -1.01 -6.97
CA ILE A 8 -32.83 -0.44 -8.21
C ILE A 8 -31.73 0.60 -7.92
N LEU A 9 -31.89 1.40 -6.86
CA LEU A 9 -30.87 2.37 -6.41
C LEU A 9 -29.59 1.72 -5.86
N LEU A 10 -29.68 0.49 -5.33
CA LEU A 10 -28.52 -0.27 -4.85
C LEU A 10 -27.73 -0.94 -6.00
N LEU A 11 -28.37 -1.20 -7.14
CA LEU A 11 -27.76 -1.84 -8.31
C LEU A 11 -27.13 -0.84 -9.29
N THR A 12 -27.44 0.46 -9.20
CA THR A 12 -26.87 1.50 -10.08
C THR A 12 -25.61 2.16 -9.53
N ASN A 13 -25.21 1.90 -8.28
CA ASN A 13 -23.97 2.42 -7.71
C ASN A 13 -22.71 1.64 -8.13
N THR A 14 -22.85 0.56 -8.91
CA THR A 14 -21.72 -0.23 -9.42
C THR A 14 -21.44 -0.01 -10.91
N ALA A 15 -22.11 0.96 -11.54
CA ALA A 15 -21.90 1.29 -12.94
C ALA A 15 -21.06 2.58 -13.06
N TYR A 16 -19.75 2.37 -13.14
CA TYR A 16 -18.87 3.09 -14.06
C TYR A 16 -18.74 4.60 -13.81
N GLY A 17 -17.85 4.93 -12.88
CA GLY A 17 -17.21 6.23 -12.77
C GLY A 17 -15.69 6.10 -12.87
N ALA A 18 -15.16 5.25 -13.78
CA ALA A 18 -13.77 5.39 -14.19
C ALA A 18 -13.67 6.60 -15.14
N GLU A 19 -13.97 7.79 -14.60
CA GLU A 19 -13.58 9.04 -15.22
C GLU A 19 -12.07 9.12 -15.02
N GLN A 20 -11.30 8.64 -16.00
CA GLN A 20 -9.90 9.03 -16.07
C GLN A 20 -9.86 10.53 -16.28
N THR A 21 -9.59 11.25 -15.19
CA THR A 21 -9.32 12.67 -15.21
C THR A 21 -8.01 12.89 -15.95
N GLU A 22 -7.94 13.98 -16.70
CA GLU A 22 -6.88 14.34 -17.66
C GLU A 22 -5.45 14.39 -17.05
N HIS A 23 -5.28 14.13 -15.73
CA HIS A 23 -4.03 14.23 -14.98
C HIS A 23 -3.77 13.13 -13.91
N GLY A 24 -4.59 12.07 -13.78
CA GLY A 24 -4.45 11.04 -12.72
C GLY A 24 -4.32 9.59 -13.23
N TRP A 25 -3.84 8.67 -12.38
CA TRP A 25 -3.87 7.22 -12.67
C TRP A 25 -5.28 6.66 -12.43
N ASP A 26 -5.65 5.53 -13.06
CA ASP A 26 -6.94 4.89 -12.73
C ASP A 26 -6.95 4.24 -11.35
N GLU A 27 -8.16 3.98 -10.87
CA GLU A 27 -8.41 3.38 -9.55
C GLU A 27 -7.71 2.03 -9.36
N ASP A 28 -7.61 1.20 -10.42
CA ASP A 28 -6.94 -0.09 -10.34
C ASP A 28 -5.43 0.07 -10.15
N ASP A 29 -4.80 1.01 -10.85
CA ASP A 29 -3.40 1.34 -10.69
C ASP A 29 -3.12 2.02 -9.34
N CYS A 30 -4.01 2.90 -8.88
CA CYS A 30 -3.94 3.51 -7.56
C CYS A 30 -4.01 2.49 -6.43
N ARG A 31 -4.91 1.50 -6.54
CA ARG A 31 -4.99 0.39 -5.58
C ARG A 31 -3.68 -0.41 -5.55
N LYS A 32 -3.07 -0.69 -6.70
CA LYS A 32 -1.78 -1.41 -6.75
C LYS A 32 -0.65 -0.63 -6.06
N ILE A 33 -0.61 0.70 -6.22
CA ILE A 33 0.39 1.53 -5.53
C ILE A 33 0.17 1.47 -4.02
N GLU A 34 -1.07 1.63 -3.56
CA GLU A 34 -1.43 1.56 -2.14
C GLU A 34 -1.05 0.21 -1.53
N GLU A 35 -1.41 -0.88 -2.21
CA GLU A 35 -1.04 -2.25 -1.80
C GLU A 35 0.47 -2.44 -1.73
N ALA A 36 1.22 -1.93 -2.72
CA ALA A 36 2.68 -2.00 -2.72
C ALA A 36 3.29 -1.21 -1.55
N ALA A 37 2.79 0.00 -1.27
CA ALA A 37 3.22 0.78 -0.11
C ALA A 37 3.00 -0.01 1.20
N GLY A 38 1.85 -0.66 1.34
CA GLY A 38 1.54 -1.54 2.47
C GLY A 38 2.44 -2.78 2.56
N PHE A 39 2.72 -3.46 1.45
CA PHE A 39 3.62 -4.61 1.43
C PHE A 39 5.03 -4.27 1.87
N TYR A 40 5.54 -3.09 1.50
CA TYR A 40 6.84 -2.64 1.98
C TYR A 40 6.86 -2.36 3.48
N ILE A 41 5.78 -1.88 4.09
CA ILE A 41 5.68 -1.76 5.56
C ILE A 41 5.76 -3.13 6.23
N ILE A 42 5.05 -4.12 5.67
CA ILE A 42 5.07 -5.50 6.17
C ILE A 42 6.50 -6.07 6.07
N ALA A 43 7.16 -5.89 4.92
CA ALA A 43 8.54 -6.34 4.72
C ALA A 43 9.52 -5.65 5.70
N ALA A 44 9.36 -4.35 5.94
CA ALA A 44 10.15 -3.62 6.93
C ALA A 44 9.98 -4.16 8.35
N THR A 45 8.73 -4.51 8.71
CA THR A 45 8.41 -5.10 10.02
C THR A 45 9.10 -6.45 10.18
N LEU A 46 9.00 -7.34 9.19
CA LEU A 46 9.66 -8.65 9.20
C LEU A 46 11.19 -8.54 9.28
N ALA A 47 11.78 -7.59 8.54
CA ALA A 47 13.22 -7.34 8.59
C ALA A 47 13.66 -6.80 9.95
N THR A 48 12.85 -5.95 10.59
CA THR A 48 13.10 -5.44 11.95
C THR A 48 13.06 -6.57 12.98
N GLU A 49 12.08 -7.47 12.90
CA GLU A 49 11.98 -8.66 13.76
C GLU A 49 13.19 -9.59 13.57
N ALA A 50 13.60 -9.83 12.32
CA ALA A 50 14.78 -10.63 12.02
C ALA A 50 16.08 -10.00 12.54
N SER A 51 16.21 -8.67 12.46
CA SER A 51 17.33 -7.92 13.05
C SER A 51 17.37 -8.10 14.58
N GLY A 52 16.22 -7.94 15.25
CA GLY A 52 16.10 -8.17 16.70
C GLY A 52 16.47 -9.58 17.11
N LYS A 53 16.05 -10.60 16.35
CA LYS A 53 16.44 -11.99 16.58
C LYS A 53 17.96 -12.20 16.43
N ALA A 54 18.56 -11.66 15.37
CA ALA A 54 20.00 -11.79 15.14
C ALA A 54 20.83 -11.11 16.24
N LYS A 55 20.34 -9.98 16.76
CA LYS A 55 20.90 -9.31 17.93
C LYS A 55 20.89 -10.21 19.17
N ASP A 56 19.76 -10.84 19.46
CA ASP A 56 19.62 -11.76 20.61
C ASP A 56 20.54 -12.98 20.50
N GLU A 57 20.85 -13.41 19.26
CA GLU A 57 21.79 -14.49 18.94
C GLU A 57 23.26 -14.04 18.92
N GLY A 58 23.54 -12.73 19.06
CA GLY A 58 24.89 -12.16 19.00
C GLY A 58 25.49 -12.13 17.59
N ASN A 59 24.67 -12.24 16.55
CA ASN A 59 25.09 -12.19 15.15
C ASN A 59 25.00 -10.77 14.58
N THR A 60 25.99 -9.93 14.90
CA THR A 60 26.00 -8.50 14.56
C THR A 60 25.93 -8.22 13.05
N GLU A 61 26.57 -9.04 12.20
CA GLU A 61 26.53 -8.83 10.74
C GLU A 61 25.11 -9.02 10.19
N GLU A 62 24.37 -10.00 10.72
CA GLU A 62 22.99 -10.24 10.32
C GLU A 62 22.02 -9.23 10.93
N GLU A 63 22.25 -8.80 12.17
CA GLU A 63 21.51 -7.69 12.80
C GLU A 63 21.56 -6.43 11.92
N GLU A 64 22.76 -5.97 11.57
CA GLU A 64 22.99 -4.77 10.78
C GLU A 64 22.36 -4.90 9.39
N ARG A 65 22.62 -6.03 8.70
CA ARG A 65 22.05 -6.28 7.36
C ARG A 65 20.53 -6.27 7.36
N ASN A 66 19.90 -6.91 8.34
CA ASN A 66 18.43 -6.96 8.43
C ASN A 66 17.86 -5.59 8.78
N PHE A 67 18.55 -4.81 9.62
CA PHE A 67 18.14 -3.44 9.93
C PHE A 67 18.23 -2.52 8.70
N ASP A 68 19.29 -2.63 7.90
CA ASP A 68 19.42 -1.90 6.63
C ASP A 68 18.29 -2.23 5.65
N TRP A 69 17.90 -3.51 5.56
CA TRP A 69 16.74 -3.91 4.77
C TRP A 69 15.43 -3.31 5.29
N ALA A 70 15.23 -3.26 6.61
CA ALA A 70 14.07 -2.63 7.19
C ALA A 70 13.97 -1.14 6.80
N LEU A 71 15.09 -0.41 6.86
CA LEU A 71 15.15 0.98 6.42
C LEU A 71 14.84 1.13 4.92
N LYS A 72 15.41 0.26 4.08
CA LYS A 72 15.17 0.29 2.64
C LYS A 72 13.71 0.03 2.28
N PHE A 73 13.05 -0.91 2.95
CA PHE A 73 11.62 -1.13 2.72
C PHE A 73 10.77 0.04 3.20
N MET A 74 11.11 0.68 4.32
CA MET A 74 10.41 1.92 4.74
C MET A 74 10.56 3.04 3.70
N GLU A 75 11.75 3.25 3.15
CA GLU A 75 11.99 4.22 2.07
C GLU A 75 11.15 3.92 0.82
N MET A 76 11.03 2.64 0.44
CA MET A 76 10.17 2.22 -0.66
C MET A 76 8.69 2.49 -0.37
N SER A 77 8.22 2.22 0.85
CA SER A 77 6.84 2.51 1.25
C SER A 77 6.51 4.00 1.19
N GLU A 78 7.42 4.86 1.68
CA GLU A 78 7.29 6.31 1.62
C GLU A 78 7.23 6.80 0.16
N ASN A 79 8.10 6.25 -0.70
CA ASN A 79 8.13 6.61 -2.11
C ASN A 79 6.80 6.29 -2.80
N TYR A 80 6.28 5.08 -2.62
CA TYR A 80 4.98 4.68 -3.18
C TYR A 80 3.82 5.49 -2.60
N SER A 81 3.88 5.82 -1.32
CA SER A 81 2.89 6.71 -0.69
C SER A 81 2.92 8.12 -1.29
N THR A 82 4.10 8.63 -1.66
CA THR A 82 4.27 9.91 -2.35
C THR A 82 3.69 9.85 -3.78
N VAL A 83 3.93 8.76 -4.49
CA VAL A 83 3.32 8.51 -5.81
C VAL A 83 1.80 8.50 -5.70
N TYR A 84 1.24 7.76 -4.74
CA TYR A 84 -0.21 7.72 -4.51
C TYR A 84 -0.76 9.11 -4.22
N ALA A 85 -0.16 9.87 -3.30
CA ALA A 85 -0.61 11.23 -2.97
C ALA A 85 -0.55 12.18 -4.18
N THR A 86 0.36 11.95 -5.13
CA THR A 86 0.53 12.81 -6.30
C THR A 86 -0.46 12.48 -7.42
N PHE A 87 -0.73 11.19 -7.65
CA PHE A 87 -1.45 10.73 -8.86
C PHE A 87 -2.83 10.14 -8.57
N CYS A 88 -3.15 9.83 -7.31
CA CYS A 88 -4.36 9.10 -6.91
C CYS A 88 -5.24 9.84 -5.90
N GLN A 89 -4.73 10.87 -5.23
CA GLN A 89 -5.57 11.80 -4.46
C GLN A 89 -5.99 12.97 -5.36
N SER A 90 -7.10 12.79 -6.09
CA SER A 90 -7.79 13.84 -6.84
C SER A 90 -9.21 14.05 -6.35
#